data_AF-A0A6G3CBC9-F1
#
_entry.id   AF-A0A6G3CBC9-F1
#
_cell.length_a   1.000
_cell.length_b   1.000
_cell.length_c   1.000
_cell.angle_alpha   90.00
_cell.angle_beta   90.00
_cell.angle_gamma   90.00
#
_symmetry.space_group_name_H-M   'P 1'
#
loop_
_entity.id
_entity.type
_entity.pdbx_description
1 polymer ?
#
loop_
_entity_poly.entity_id
_entity_poly.type
_entity_poly.pdbx_seq_one_letter_code
_entity_poly.pdbx_strand_id
1 'polypeptide(L)'
;LVEELAPSRSMARHPLFQVQLDLQNNAQAVLDLPGARAGGIPAGAAVAKFDVEVSVGEVFDAQGAPAGLRGAVTAAADLFDVTTVEGYAERWVRVLGLLVADPQLRLSEIQVLDEAERRRVLVEWNDTARELPTGLVPGLFEAQAARTPDAVAVVAEGVETSYAELDERANRIAQFLVSQGVGAESVVGLCLPRGVDMVAAILGVWKAGAGYLPVDPDYPAERIAFMLRDSRSVLALTTEEILDELPAGRGRLVALDDPLTATQLAAAPATSPGVAVERDGLAYVIYTSGSTGRPKGVAVTHGGLANYVTWAADAYGKGTGGAPLHSSLAFDLTVTSVLVPL
;
A
#
# COMPACT_ATOMS: atom_id res chain seq x y z
N LEU A 1 30.03 -12.75 -30.35
CA LEU A 1 28.87 -12.18 -29.63
C LEU A 1 29.15 -11.75 -28.19
N VAL A 2 29.47 -12.62 -27.21
CA VAL A 2 29.77 -12.16 -25.82
C VAL A 2 30.95 -11.17 -25.79
N GLU A 3 32.02 -11.47 -26.52
CA GLU A 3 33.19 -10.59 -26.64
C GLU A 3 32.87 -9.27 -27.35
N GLU A 4 31.95 -9.30 -28.33
CA GLU A 4 31.58 -8.12 -29.13
C GLU A 4 30.59 -7.20 -28.40
N LEU A 5 29.63 -7.77 -27.68
CA LEU A 5 28.63 -7.03 -26.92
C LEU A 5 29.15 -6.54 -25.56
N ALA A 6 30.25 -7.13 -25.07
CA ALA A 6 30.91 -6.81 -23.80
C ALA A 6 29.94 -6.53 -22.63
N PRO A 7 28.95 -7.41 -22.36
CA PRO A 7 28.00 -7.18 -21.28
C PRO A 7 28.71 -7.21 -19.92
N SER A 8 28.13 -6.53 -18.93
CA SER A 8 28.61 -6.56 -17.55
C SER A 8 28.75 -8.01 -17.08
N ARG A 9 29.97 -8.46 -16.80
CA ARG A 9 30.22 -9.84 -16.35
C ARG A 9 29.75 -10.02 -14.91
N SER A 10 29.07 -11.12 -14.66
CA SER A 10 28.63 -11.53 -13.33
C SER A 10 28.90 -13.02 -13.17
N MET A 11 29.33 -13.44 -11.99
CA MET A 11 29.45 -14.87 -11.65
C MET A 11 28.10 -15.49 -11.27
N ALA A 12 27.06 -14.68 -11.09
CA ALA A 12 25.74 -15.12 -10.63
C ALA A 12 24.76 -15.44 -11.78
N ARG A 13 25.11 -15.14 -13.03
CA ARG A 13 24.24 -15.38 -14.19
C ARG A 13 25.04 -15.52 -15.47
N HIS A 14 24.50 -16.28 -16.41
CA HIS A 14 25.07 -16.36 -17.76
C HIS A 14 24.95 -15.00 -18.49
N PRO A 15 25.97 -14.55 -19.25
CA PRO A 15 26.12 -13.16 -19.68
C PRO A 15 25.11 -12.65 -20.71
N LEU A 16 24.36 -13.52 -21.40
CA LEU A 16 23.45 -13.12 -22.49
C LEU A 16 22.00 -13.57 -22.29
N PHE A 17 21.80 -14.78 -21.76
CA PHE A 17 20.49 -15.37 -21.58
C PHE A 17 20.53 -16.31 -20.37
N GLN A 18 19.38 -16.51 -19.75
CA GLN A 18 19.20 -17.36 -18.57
C GLN A 18 18.25 -18.53 -18.84
N VAL A 19 17.51 -18.47 -19.95
CA VAL A 19 16.57 -19.50 -20.38
C VAL A 19 17.00 -20.01 -21.75
N GLN A 20 17.16 -21.32 -21.89
CA GLN A 20 17.45 -21.99 -23.15
C GLN A 20 16.25 -22.84 -23.58
N LEU A 21 15.93 -22.83 -24.87
CA LEU A 21 15.00 -23.77 -25.48
C LEU A 21 15.72 -24.47 -26.63
N ASP A 22 15.79 -25.79 -26.56
CA ASP A 22 16.36 -26.64 -27.59
C ASP A 22 15.28 -27.54 -28.19
N LEU A 23 15.21 -27.55 -29.52
CA LEU A 23 14.37 -28.49 -30.28
C LEU A 23 15.27 -29.44 -31.08
N GLN A 24 15.17 -30.74 -30.80
CA GLN A 24 15.87 -31.81 -31.50
C GLN A 24 14.90 -32.53 -32.43
N ASN A 25 15.01 -32.27 -33.73
CA ASN A 25 14.16 -32.85 -34.78
C ASN A 25 14.94 -33.73 -35.76
N ASN A 26 16.17 -34.12 -35.41
CA ASN A 26 16.97 -35.03 -36.21
C ASN A 26 16.44 -36.47 -36.09
N ALA A 27 16.45 -37.21 -37.20
CA ALA A 27 16.14 -38.64 -37.20
C ALA A 27 17.10 -39.38 -36.26
N GLN A 28 16.55 -40.18 -35.35
CA GLN A 28 17.34 -40.93 -34.38
C GLN A 28 18.20 -41.97 -35.12
N ALA A 29 19.51 -41.99 -34.87
CA ALA A 29 20.39 -42.99 -35.44
C ALA A 29 20.03 -44.36 -34.83
N VAL A 30 19.33 -45.20 -35.60
CA VAL A 30 19.02 -46.58 -35.22
C VAL A 30 20.27 -47.42 -35.48
N LEU A 31 20.85 -47.96 -34.41
CA LEU A 31 21.96 -48.90 -34.50
C LEU A 31 21.38 -50.29 -34.77
N ASP A 32 21.28 -50.68 -36.04
CA ASP A 32 20.80 -52.01 -36.43
C ASP A 32 21.95 -53.03 -36.31
N LEU A 33 21.87 -53.88 -35.28
CA LEU A 33 22.84 -54.94 -35.00
C LEU A 33 22.14 -56.30 -35.10
N PRO A 34 22.52 -57.17 -36.05
CA PRO A 34 21.89 -58.48 -36.21
C PRO A 34 21.92 -59.30 -34.91
N GLY A 35 20.75 -59.69 -34.41
CA GLY A 35 20.60 -60.49 -33.19
C GLY A 35 20.71 -59.71 -31.87
N ALA A 36 20.80 -58.37 -31.90
CA ALA A 36 20.87 -57.54 -30.70
C ALA A 36 19.88 -56.36 -30.77
N ARG A 37 19.34 -55.96 -29.60
CA ARG A 37 18.58 -54.71 -29.46
C ARG A 37 19.48 -53.66 -28.85
N ALA A 38 19.73 -52.57 -29.57
CA ALA A 38 20.44 -51.41 -29.06
C ALA A 38 19.42 -50.36 -28.58
N GLY A 39 19.71 -49.73 -27.44
CA GLY A 39 18.92 -48.63 -26.90
C GLY A 39 19.82 -47.68 -26.12
N GLY A 40 19.51 -46.38 -26.15
CA GLY A 40 20.21 -45.40 -25.35
C GLY A 40 19.94 -45.64 -23.85
N ILE A 41 21.00 -45.62 -23.05
CA ILE A 41 20.89 -45.56 -21.60
C ILE A 41 20.90 -44.07 -21.22
N PRO A 42 19.94 -43.58 -20.41
CA PRO A 42 19.99 -42.20 -19.93
C PRO A 42 21.32 -41.94 -19.22
N ALA A 43 22.04 -40.90 -19.63
CA ALA A 43 23.08 -40.33 -18.79
C ALA A 43 22.44 -39.86 -17.47
N GLY A 44 23.21 -39.84 -16.37
CA GLY A 44 22.69 -39.53 -15.02
C GLY A 44 22.00 -38.17 -14.89
N ALA A 45 21.71 -37.75 -13.64
CA ALA A 45 20.96 -36.53 -13.37
C ALA A 45 21.46 -35.32 -14.20
N ALA A 46 20.55 -34.68 -14.92
CA ALA A 46 20.86 -33.54 -15.77
C ALA A 46 21.39 -32.38 -14.92
N VAL A 47 22.54 -31.84 -15.29
CA VAL A 47 23.11 -30.65 -14.64
C VAL A 47 22.58 -29.43 -15.38
N ALA A 48 21.85 -28.57 -14.66
CA ALA A 48 21.38 -27.30 -15.20
C ALA A 48 22.59 -26.40 -15.56
N LYS A 49 22.73 -26.08 -16.84
CA LYS A 49 23.79 -25.17 -17.34
C LYS A 49 23.37 -23.70 -17.30
N PHE A 50 22.06 -23.48 -17.28
CA PHE A 50 21.39 -22.19 -17.23
C PHE A 50 20.28 -22.25 -16.16
N ASP A 51 19.70 -21.11 -15.83
CA ASP A 51 18.67 -21.01 -14.81
C ASP A 51 17.47 -21.92 -15.15
N VAL A 52 17.03 -21.92 -16.41
CA VAL A 52 16.01 -22.86 -16.94
C VAL A 52 16.41 -23.32 -18.35
N GLU A 53 16.28 -24.62 -18.60
CA GLU A 53 16.52 -25.25 -19.89
C GLU A 53 15.30 -26.12 -20.26
N VAL A 54 14.70 -25.81 -21.41
CA VAL A 54 13.61 -26.59 -21.99
C VAL A 54 14.18 -27.38 -23.16
N SER A 55 14.22 -28.70 -23.05
CA SER A 55 14.67 -29.57 -24.13
C SER A 55 13.47 -30.32 -24.69
N VAL A 56 13.29 -30.27 -26.01
CA VAL A 56 12.16 -30.87 -26.73
C VAL A 56 12.72 -31.71 -27.87
N GLY A 57 12.22 -32.92 -28.03
CA GLY A 57 12.57 -33.83 -29.11
C GLY A 57 11.31 -34.24 -29.88
N GLU A 58 11.44 -34.36 -31.20
CA GLU A 58 10.41 -34.95 -32.04
C GLU A 58 10.45 -36.47 -31.92
N VAL A 59 9.29 -37.07 -31.68
CA VAL A 59 9.10 -38.51 -31.62
C VAL A 59 8.57 -38.97 -32.97
N PHE A 60 9.14 -40.04 -33.52
CA PHE A 60 8.70 -40.63 -34.78
C PHE A 60 8.12 -42.04 -34.55
N ASP A 61 7.15 -42.42 -35.35
CA ASP A 61 6.61 -43.78 -35.34
C ASP A 61 7.52 -44.80 -36.04
N ALA A 62 7.10 -46.06 -36.11
CA ALA A 62 7.87 -47.14 -36.72
C ALA A 62 8.06 -46.96 -38.25
N GLN A 63 7.29 -46.08 -38.88
CA GLN A 63 7.36 -45.74 -40.30
C GLN A 63 8.19 -44.47 -40.54
N GLY A 64 8.70 -43.85 -39.47
CA GLY A 64 9.48 -42.61 -39.53
C GLY A 64 8.62 -41.35 -39.69
N ALA A 65 7.31 -41.42 -39.46
CA ALA A 65 6.43 -40.26 -39.48
C ALA A 65 6.39 -39.56 -38.10
N PRO A 66 6.26 -38.22 -38.04
CA PRO A 66 6.10 -37.50 -36.78
C PRO A 66 4.93 -38.01 -35.93
N ALA A 67 5.21 -38.35 -34.68
CA ALA A 67 4.27 -38.89 -33.70
C ALA A 67 4.11 -37.99 -32.46
N GLY A 68 4.67 -36.77 -32.49
CA GLY A 68 4.52 -35.75 -31.45
C GLY A 68 5.85 -35.25 -30.92
N LEU A 69 5.77 -34.50 -29.82
CA LEU A 69 6.94 -33.92 -29.14
C LEU A 69 7.04 -34.50 -27.72
N ARG A 70 8.25 -34.77 -27.27
CA ARG A 70 8.57 -35.13 -25.88
C ARG A 70 9.68 -34.24 -25.37
N GLY A 71 9.56 -33.72 -24.17
CA GLY A 71 10.57 -32.85 -23.61
C GLY A 71 10.75 -32.98 -22.11
N ALA A 72 11.68 -32.19 -21.59
CA ALA A 72 11.94 -32.02 -20.17
C ALA A 72 12.28 -30.55 -19.89
N VAL A 73 11.96 -30.11 -18.68
CA VAL A 73 12.41 -28.82 -18.15
C VAL A 73 13.44 -29.13 -17.07
N THR A 74 14.66 -28.63 -17.25
CA THR A 74 15.74 -28.70 -16.26
C THR A 74 15.95 -27.29 -15.71
N ALA A 75 16.05 -27.15 -14.40
CA ALA A 75 16.26 -25.84 -13.78
C ALA A 75 17.31 -25.90 -12.69
N ALA A 76 17.97 -24.76 -12.43
CA ALA A 76 18.94 -24.64 -11.36
C ALA A 76 18.26 -24.79 -9.99
N ALA A 77 18.64 -25.81 -9.23
CA ALA A 77 18.05 -26.12 -7.92
C ALA A 77 18.30 -25.03 -6.87
N ASP A 78 19.32 -24.19 -7.06
CA ASP A 78 19.58 -23.01 -6.22
C ASP A 78 18.54 -21.89 -6.42
N LEU A 79 17.77 -21.94 -7.52
CA LEU A 79 16.79 -20.92 -7.91
C LEU A 79 15.34 -21.43 -7.91
N PHE A 80 15.13 -22.72 -8.19
CA PHE A 80 13.80 -23.29 -8.39
C PHE A 80 13.60 -24.60 -7.64
N ASP A 81 12.43 -24.75 -7.02
CA ASP A 81 11.94 -26.04 -6.55
C ASP A 81 11.23 -26.82 -7.67
N VAL A 82 11.04 -28.13 -7.43
CA VAL A 82 10.43 -29.04 -8.41
C VAL A 82 9.01 -28.60 -8.77
N THR A 83 8.20 -28.21 -7.78
CA THR A 83 6.81 -27.77 -7.98
C THR A 83 6.71 -26.57 -8.92
N THR A 84 7.63 -25.62 -8.80
CA THR A 84 7.70 -24.44 -9.66
C THR A 84 8.00 -24.83 -11.11
N VAL A 85 8.96 -25.75 -11.31
CA VAL A 85 9.36 -26.24 -12.63
C VAL A 85 8.24 -27.06 -13.29
N GLU A 86 7.55 -27.90 -12.53
CA GLU A 86 6.35 -28.62 -12.99
C GLU A 86 5.28 -27.63 -13.44
N GLY A 87 5.01 -26.59 -12.65
CA GLY A 87 4.07 -25.52 -13.02
C GLY A 87 4.48 -24.75 -14.29
N TYR A 88 5.76 -24.56 -14.56
CA TYR A 88 6.21 -24.00 -15.84
C TYR A 88 5.90 -24.93 -17.02
N ALA A 89 6.18 -26.23 -16.88
CA ALA A 89 5.90 -27.21 -17.92
C ALA A 89 4.39 -27.30 -18.22
N GLU A 90 3.54 -27.34 -17.18
CA GLU A 90 2.08 -27.38 -17.32
C GLU A 90 1.53 -26.14 -18.04
N ARG A 91 1.97 -24.94 -17.61
CA ARG A 91 1.56 -23.67 -18.25
C ARG A 91 2.04 -23.60 -19.69
N TRP A 92 3.25 -24.06 -19.98
CA TRP A 92 3.79 -24.08 -21.35
C TRP A 92 2.96 -24.98 -22.27
N VAL A 93 2.64 -26.21 -21.84
CA VAL A 93 1.77 -27.12 -22.59
C VAL A 93 0.38 -26.52 -22.82
N ARG A 94 -0.20 -25.87 -21.80
CA ARG A 94 -1.50 -25.18 -21.92
C ARG A 94 -1.46 -24.08 -22.97
N VAL A 95 -0.45 -23.22 -22.93
CA VAL A 95 -0.27 -22.13 -23.91
C VAL A 95 -0.14 -22.68 -25.33
N LEU A 96 0.67 -23.74 -25.53
CA LEU A 96 0.78 -24.40 -26.83
C LEU A 96 -0.58 -24.97 -27.30
N GLY A 97 -1.34 -25.59 -26.40
CA GLY A 97 -2.67 -26.11 -26.70
C GLY A 97 -3.64 -25.01 -27.15
N LEU A 98 -3.64 -23.85 -26.47
CA LEU A 98 -4.47 -22.69 -26.84
C LEU A 98 -4.10 -22.14 -28.22
N LEU A 99 -2.80 -21.99 -28.49
CA LEU A 99 -2.30 -21.48 -29.78
C LEU A 99 -2.61 -22.40 -30.95
N VAL A 100 -2.57 -23.72 -30.73
CA VAL A 100 -2.92 -24.71 -31.76
C VAL A 100 -4.43 -24.76 -32.01
N ALA A 101 -5.24 -24.64 -30.96
CA ALA A 101 -6.69 -24.66 -31.07
C ALA A 101 -7.25 -23.43 -31.80
N ASP A 102 -6.64 -22.26 -31.60
CA ASP A 102 -6.99 -21.03 -32.31
C ASP A 102 -5.73 -20.24 -32.72
N PRO A 103 -5.21 -20.45 -33.95
CA PRO A 103 -4.05 -19.73 -34.45
C PRO A 103 -4.25 -18.24 -34.68
N GLN A 104 -5.49 -17.73 -34.60
CA GLN A 104 -5.79 -16.30 -34.69
C GLN A 104 -5.91 -15.63 -33.31
N LEU A 105 -5.83 -16.41 -32.23
CA LEU A 105 -5.84 -15.90 -30.86
C LEU A 105 -4.71 -14.88 -30.66
N ARG A 106 -5.08 -13.70 -30.16
CA ARG A 106 -4.09 -12.65 -29.89
C ARG A 106 -3.23 -13.05 -28.71
N LEU A 107 -1.92 -12.80 -28.81
CA LEU A 107 -0.98 -13.11 -27.72
C LEU A 107 -1.38 -12.50 -26.36
N SER A 108 -2.00 -11.31 -26.37
CA SER A 108 -2.48 -10.62 -25.17
C SER A 108 -3.69 -11.28 -24.49
N GLU A 109 -4.36 -12.20 -25.16
CA GLU A 109 -5.59 -12.86 -24.70
C GLU A 109 -5.33 -14.27 -24.16
N ILE A 110 -4.11 -14.80 -24.36
CA ILE A 110 -3.69 -16.13 -23.90
C ILE A 110 -3.75 -16.19 -22.37
N GLN A 111 -4.59 -17.08 -21.85
CA GLN A 111 -4.68 -17.37 -20.42
C GLN A 111 -3.58 -18.36 -20.03
N VAL A 112 -2.51 -17.84 -19.43
CA VAL A 112 -1.37 -18.65 -18.96
C VAL A 112 -1.74 -19.47 -17.72
N LEU A 113 -2.48 -18.86 -16.78
CA LEU A 113 -2.96 -19.51 -15.57
C LEU A 113 -4.14 -20.44 -15.89
N ASP A 114 -4.26 -21.57 -15.20
CA ASP A 114 -5.49 -22.37 -15.26
C ASP A 114 -6.60 -21.70 -14.45
N GLU A 115 -7.78 -22.31 -14.54
CA GLU A 115 -8.96 -21.90 -13.82
C GLU A 115 -8.74 -21.88 -12.30
N ALA A 116 -8.01 -22.83 -11.73
CA ALA A 116 -7.78 -22.90 -10.28
C ALA A 116 -6.82 -21.81 -9.81
N GLU A 117 -5.70 -21.61 -10.52
CA GLU A 117 -4.75 -20.54 -10.30
C GLU A 117 -5.42 -19.17 -10.46
N ARG A 118 -6.21 -18.99 -11.52
CA ARG A 118 -6.94 -17.75 -11.78
C ARG A 118 -7.99 -17.49 -10.70
N ARG A 119 -8.74 -18.51 -10.27
CA ARG A 119 -9.70 -18.38 -9.15
C ARG A 119 -9.00 -18.02 -7.86
N ARG A 120 -7.84 -18.61 -7.58
CA ARG A 120 -7.06 -18.28 -6.39
C ARG A 120 -6.68 -16.80 -6.36
N VAL A 121 -6.13 -16.28 -7.45
CA VAL A 121 -5.68 -14.88 -7.56
C VAL A 121 -6.85 -13.89 -7.59
N LEU A 122 -7.92 -14.21 -8.33
CA LEU A 122 -9.01 -13.26 -8.56
C LEU A 122 -10.11 -13.33 -7.51
N VAL A 123 -10.32 -14.48 -6.88
CA VAL A 123 -11.42 -14.71 -5.93
C VAL A 123 -10.87 -15.00 -4.54
N GLU A 124 -10.12 -16.09 -4.37
CA GLU A 124 -9.77 -16.58 -3.02
C GLU A 124 -8.91 -15.57 -2.24
N TRP A 125 -7.95 -14.90 -2.89
CA TRP A 125 -7.14 -13.86 -2.25
C TRP A 125 -7.88 -12.53 -2.04
N ASN A 126 -8.94 -12.27 -2.81
CA ASN A 126 -9.72 -11.03 -2.74
C ASN A 126 -10.99 -11.17 -1.91
N ASP A 127 -11.30 -12.37 -1.40
CA ASP A 127 -12.45 -12.64 -0.53
C ASP A 127 -12.21 -12.11 0.89
N THR A 128 -12.15 -10.78 0.98
CA THR A 128 -11.86 -10.03 2.21
C THR A 128 -13.09 -9.29 2.73
N ALA A 129 -14.28 -9.60 2.19
CA ALA A 129 -15.54 -8.98 2.58
C ALA A 129 -15.85 -9.24 4.06
N ARG A 130 -16.03 -8.17 4.84
CA ARG A 130 -16.43 -8.23 6.25
C ARG A 130 -17.47 -7.16 6.55
N GLU A 131 -18.37 -7.47 7.49
CA GLU A 131 -19.25 -6.47 8.06
C GLU A 131 -18.42 -5.49 8.89
N LEU A 132 -18.53 -4.19 8.57
CA LEU A 132 -17.89 -3.14 9.33
C LEU A 132 -18.83 -2.62 10.41
N PRO A 133 -18.29 -2.20 11.58
CA PRO A 133 -19.04 -1.41 12.54
C PRO A 133 -19.69 -0.19 11.87
N THR A 134 -20.87 0.20 12.35
CA THR A 134 -21.64 1.31 11.77
C THR A 134 -21.03 2.69 12.04
N GLY A 135 -20.14 2.81 13.04
CA GLY A 135 -19.53 4.07 13.45
C GLY A 135 -18.37 4.54 12.57
N LEU A 136 -18.19 5.86 12.49
CA LEU A 136 -17.00 6.51 11.93
C LEU A 136 -16.05 6.91 13.07
N VAL A 137 -14.76 7.09 12.75
CA VAL A 137 -13.70 7.35 13.75
C VAL A 137 -14.05 8.45 14.77
N PRO A 138 -14.61 9.62 14.40
CA PRO A 138 -14.94 10.66 15.38
C PRO A 138 -15.98 10.19 16.42
N GLY A 139 -17.02 9.47 15.98
CA GLY A 139 -18.05 8.93 16.87
C GLY A 139 -17.55 7.73 17.68
N LEU A 140 -16.63 6.94 17.14
CA LEU A 140 -15.96 5.86 17.90
C LEU A 140 -15.11 6.44 19.05
N PHE A 141 -14.37 7.52 18.78
CA PHE A 141 -13.61 8.24 19.79
C PHE A 141 -14.52 8.84 20.87
N GLU A 142 -15.61 9.53 20.49
CA GLU A 142 -16.57 10.08 21.46
C GLU A 142 -17.17 9.00 22.37
N ALA A 143 -17.54 7.84 21.80
CA ALA A 143 -18.03 6.71 22.57
C ALA A 143 -16.97 6.14 23.53
N GLN A 144 -15.69 6.12 23.10
CA GLN A 144 -14.59 5.69 23.95
C GLN A 144 -14.30 6.69 25.08
N ALA A 145 -14.30 7.99 24.78
CA ALA A 145 -14.10 9.04 25.77
C ALA A 145 -15.20 9.04 26.84
N ALA A 146 -16.46 8.80 26.45
CA ALA A 146 -17.56 8.65 27.40
C ALA A 146 -17.43 7.37 28.26
N ARG A 147 -16.82 6.31 27.73
CA ARG A 147 -16.68 5.01 28.42
C ARG A 147 -15.58 5.03 29.48
N THR A 148 -14.46 5.72 29.23
CA THR A 148 -13.31 5.79 30.14
C THR A 148 -12.75 7.22 30.23
N PRO A 149 -13.52 8.17 30.79
CA PRO A 149 -13.17 9.59 30.76
C PRO A 149 -11.85 9.92 31.45
N ASP A 150 -11.58 9.26 32.59
CA ASP A 150 -10.39 9.52 33.42
C ASP A 150 -9.15 8.73 32.97
N ALA A 151 -9.28 7.84 31.97
CA ALA A 151 -8.14 7.09 31.46
C ALA A 151 -7.22 8.00 30.63
N VAL A 152 -5.91 7.73 30.66
CA VAL A 152 -4.92 8.48 29.88
C VAL A 152 -5.10 8.16 28.39
N ALA A 153 -5.28 9.20 27.57
CA ALA A 153 -5.40 9.09 26.12
C ALA A 153 -4.08 9.43 25.41
N VAL A 154 -3.38 10.48 25.85
CA VAL A 154 -2.14 10.95 25.22
C VAL A 154 -1.12 11.28 26.30
N VAL A 155 0.13 10.86 26.07
CA VAL A 155 1.29 11.25 26.87
C VAL A 155 2.27 11.97 25.97
N ALA A 156 2.59 13.23 26.28
CA ALA A 156 3.55 14.03 25.54
C ALA A 156 4.38 14.86 26.52
N GLU A 157 5.71 14.83 26.38
CA GLU A 157 6.63 15.63 27.20
C GLU A 157 6.46 15.47 28.72
N GLY A 158 6.02 14.29 29.17
CA GLY A 158 5.74 14.01 30.59
C GLY A 158 4.39 14.51 31.10
N VAL A 159 3.57 15.10 30.23
CA VAL A 159 2.19 15.48 30.52
C VAL A 159 1.25 14.38 30.05
N GLU A 160 0.42 13.87 30.96
CA GLU A 160 -0.66 12.94 30.65
C GLU A 160 -1.95 13.73 30.44
N THR A 161 -2.66 13.47 29.36
CA THR A 161 -3.99 14.02 29.08
C THR A 161 -5.00 12.88 29.02
N SER A 162 -6.07 13.00 29.80
CA SER A 162 -7.16 12.03 29.84
C SER A 162 -8.04 12.08 28.59
N TYR A 163 -8.87 11.06 28.38
CA TYR A 163 -9.86 11.05 27.30
C TYR A 163 -10.84 12.22 27.40
N ALA A 164 -11.32 12.55 28.61
CA ALA A 164 -12.23 13.67 28.81
C ALA A 164 -11.58 15.01 28.44
N GLU A 165 -10.35 15.26 28.92
CA GLU A 165 -9.62 16.49 28.61
C GLU A 165 -9.31 16.62 27.12
N LEU A 166 -8.94 15.51 26.47
CA LEU A 166 -8.68 15.48 25.03
C LEU A 166 -9.96 15.78 24.23
N ASP A 167 -11.10 15.19 24.62
CA ASP A 167 -12.38 15.44 23.96
C ASP A 167 -12.84 16.89 24.14
N GLU A 168 -12.70 17.46 25.33
CA GLU A 168 -13.02 18.88 25.58
C GLU A 168 -12.17 19.82 24.72
N ARG A 169 -10.85 19.57 24.61
CA ARG A 169 -9.95 20.35 23.74
C ARG A 169 -10.36 20.22 22.27
N ALA A 170 -10.62 19.00 21.80
CA ALA A 170 -11.09 18.75 20.43
C ALA A 170 -12.43 19.44 20.14
N ASN A 171 -13.37 19.43 21.09
CA ASN A 171 -14.66 20.09 20.96
C ASN A 171 -14.51 21.62 20.86
N ARG A 172 -13.65 22.23 21.68
CA ARG A 172 -13.38 23.68 21.60
C ARG A 172 -12.76 24.06 20.26
N ILE A 173 -11.81 23.27 19.77
CA ILE A 173 -11.23 23.45 18.43
C ILE A 173 -12.31 23.32 17.36
N ALA A 174 -13.17 22.31 17.44
CA ALA A 174 -14.26 22.11 16.48
C ALA A 174 -15.23 23.31 16.45
N GLN A 175 -15.66 23.81 17.61
CA GLN A 175 -16.52 24.99 17.74
C GLN A 175 -15.86 26.23 17.14
N PHE A 176 -14.57 26.43 17.41
CA PHE A 176 -13.80 27.51 16.81
C PHE A 176 -13.77 27.37 15.28
N LEU A 177 -13.41 26.20 14.75
CA LEU A 177 -13.34 25.96 13.30
C LEU A 177 -14.69 26.21 12.61
N VAL A 178 -15.79 25.72 13.19
CA VAL A 178 -17.16 25.98 12.69
C VAL A 178 -17.44 27.49 12.65
N SER A 179 -17.06 28.24 13.70
CA SER A 179 -17.20 29.70 13.72
C SER A 179 -16.34 30.41 12.66
N GLN A 180 -15.29 29.76 12.17
CA GLN A 180 -14.44 30.24 11.07
C GLN A 180 -14.95 29.84 9.68
N GLY A 181 -16.11 29.18 9.58
CA GLY A 181 -16.71 28.75 8.32
C GLY A 181 -16.19 27.41 7.79
N VAL A 182 -15.51 26.61 8.63
CA VAL A 182 -15.14 25.24 8.31
C VAL A 182 -16.37 24.33 8.39
N GLY A 183 -16.52 23.42 7.43
CA GLY A 183 -17.58 22.42 7.41
C GLY A 183 -17.25 21.26 6.47
N ALA A 184 -18.29 20.54 6.03
CA ALA A 184 -18.16 19.41 5.09
C ALA A 184 -17.28 19.76 3.88
N GLU A 185 -16.41 18.83 3.49
CA GLU A 185 -15.45 18.96 2.37
C GLU A 185 -14.43 20.11 2.49
N SER A 186 -14.40 20.82 3.62
CA SER A 186 -13.33 21.77 3.90
C SER A 186 -12.03 21.05 4.21
N VAL A 187 -10.90 21.68 3.84
CA VAL A 187 -9.56 21.24 4.25
C VAL A 187 -9.03 22.20 5.31
N VAL A 188 -8.55 21.65 6.43
CA VAL A 188 -7.83 22.39 7.47
C VAL A 188 -6.39 21.90 7.55
N GLY A 189 -5.43 22.79 7.32
CA GLY A 189 -4.01 22.48 7.47
C GLY A 189 -3.65 22.31 8.94
N LEU A 190 -2.84 21.31 9.27
CA LEU A 190 -2.29 21.11 10.60
C LEU A 190 -0.76 21.17 10.50
N CYS A 191 -0.19 22.31 10.85
CA CYS A 191 1.24 22.56 10.89
C CYS A 191 1.67 22.69 12.36
N LEU A 192 1.53 21.59 13.11
CA LEU A 192 1.69 21.54 14.56
C LEU A 192 2.84 20.62 14.95
N PRO A 193 3.55 20.91 16.06
CA PRO A 193 4.52 19.97 16.60
C PRO A 193 3.81 18.71 17.15
N ARG A 194 4.57 17.62 17.33
CA ARG A 194 4.04 16.41 17.97
C ARG A 194 3.65 16.70 19.41
N GLY A 195 2.39 16.49 19.76
CA GLY A 195 1.89 16.72 21.11
C GLY A 195 0.39 16.56 21.20
N VAL A 196 -0.17 16.98 22.34
CA VAL A 196 -1.60 16.83 22.62
C VAL A 196 -2.45 17.70 21.69
N ASP A 197 -2.02 18.94 21.42
CA ASP A 197 -2.78 19.87 20.57
C ASP A 197 -2.90 19.39 19.13
N MET A 198 -1.89 18.67 18.64
CA MET A 198 -1.92 18.03 17.32
C MET A 198 -2.99 16.93 17.25
N VAL A 199 -3.09 16.07 18.27
CA VAL A 199 -4.13 15.03 18.33
C VAL A 199 -5.52 15.66 18.53
N ALA A 200 -5.63 16.65 19.41
CA ALA A 200 -6.86 17.41 19.62
C ALA A 200 -7.32 18.13 18.35
N ALA A 201 -6.39 18.66 17.54
CA ALA A 201 -6.70 19.32 16.28
C ALA A 201 -7.19 18.34 15.21
N ILE A 202 -6.60 17.14 15.09
CA ILE A 202 -7.14 16.08 14.19
C ILE A 202 -8.60 15.79 14.53
N LEU A 203 -8.87 15.52 15.82
CA LEU A 203 -10.22 15.21 16.30
C LEU A 203 -11.17 16.40 16.13
N GLY A 204 -10.70 17.62 16.41
CA GLY A 204 -11.47 18.85 16.28
C GLY A 204 -11.85 19.17 14.83
N VAL A 205 -10.93 18.96 13.88
CA VAL A 205 -11.20 19.12 12.44
C VAL A 205 -12.29 18.16 11.99
N TRP A 206 -12.21 16.89 12.39
CA TRP A 206 -13.26 15.92 12.07
C TRP A 206 -14.60 16.23 12.72
N LYS A 207 -14.61 16.66 13.99
CA LYS A 207 -15.83 17.08 14.70
C LYS A 207 -16.45 18.34 14.10
N ALA A 208 -15.68 19.16 13.41
CA ALA A 208 -16.18 20.26 12.57
C ALA A 208 -16.71 19.78 11.19
N GLY A 209 -16.62 18.49 10.89
CA GLY A 209 -17.06 17.88 9.63
C GLY A 209 -16.06 18.00 8.48
N ALA A 210 -14.82 18.43 8.75
CA ALA A 210 -13.81 18.70 7.73
C ALA A 210 -12.71 17.64 7.69
N GLY A 211 -11.93 17.65 6.61
CA GLY A 211 -10.72 16.84 6.47
C GLY A 211 -9.48 17.62 6.86
N TYR A 212 -8.51 16.98 7.53
CA TYR A 212 -7.24 17.62 7.85
C TYR A 212 -6.17 17.38 6.77
N LEU A 213 -5.26 18.33 6.62
CA LEU A 213 -4.03 18.21 5.83
C LEU A 213 -2.84 18.32 6.79
N PRO A 214 -2.17 17.23 7.14
CA PRO A 214 -0.97 17.32 7.96
C PRO A 214 0.16 17.95 7.14
N VAL A 215 0.79 18.97 7.71
CA VAL A 215 1.94 19.67 7.12
C VAL A 215 3.08 19.56 8.11
N ASP A 216 4.20 18.99 7.68
CA ASP A 216 5.39 18.92 8.51
C ASP A 216 6.01 20.32 8.64
N PRO A 217 6.18 20.86 9.86
CA PRO A 217 6.81 22.16 10.07
C PRO A 217 8.24 22.21 9.54
N ASP A 218 8.95 21.07 9.50
CA ASP A 218 10.33 20.98 9.01
C ASP A 218 10.44 21.06 7.47
N TYR A 219 9.31 21.11 6.76
CA TYR A 219 9.33 21.29 5.31
C TYR A 219 9.75 22.70 4.90
N PRO A 220 10.41 22.85 3.74
CA PRO A 220 10.68 24.16 3.20
C PRO A 220 9.39 24.99 3.09
N ALA A 221 9.46 26.23 3.54
CA ALA A 221 8.45 27.28 3.44
C ALA A 221 7.61 27.25 2.13
N GLU A 222 8.28 27.15 0.98
CA GLU A 222 7.62 27.10 -0.34
C GLU A 222 6.75 25.85 -0.53
N ARG A 223 7.18 24.71 0.02
CA ARG A 223 6.45 23.45 -0.02
C ARG A 223 5.19 23.53 0.85
N ILE A 224 5.30 24.10 2.05
CA ILE A 224 4.16 24.34 2.94
C ILE A 224 3.14 25.25 2.25
N ALA A 225 3.60 26.39 1.72
CA ALA A 225 2.75 27.33 0.99
C ALA A 225 2.09 26.70 -0.25
N PHE A 226 2.82 25.85 -0.97
CA PHE A 226 2.27 25.07 -2.09
C PHE A 226 1.14 24.14 -1.64
N MET A 227 1.38 23.32 -0.61
CA MET A 227 0.40 22.35 -0.11
C MET A 227 -0.89 23.02 0.36
N LEU A 228 -0.78 24.10 1.15
CA LEU A 228 -1.92 24.85 1.65
C LEU A 228 -2.74 25.51 0.52
N ARG A 229 -2.06 26.02 -0.51
CA ARG A 229 -2.72 26.64 -1.67
C ARG A 229 -3.39 25.60 -2.57
N ASP A 230 -2.69 24.51 -2.88
CA ASP A 230 -3.18 23.48 -3.79
C ASP A 230 -4.36 22.71 -3.19
N SER A 231 -4.35 22.49 -1.87
CA SER A 231 -5.49 21.90 -1.14
C SER A 231 -6.66 22.86 -0.93
N ARG A 232 -6.47 24.16 -1.21
CA ARG A 232 -7.43 25.24 -0.90
C ARG A 232 -7.87 25.23 0.57
N SER A 233 -6.90 25.00 1.46
CA SER A 233 -7.13 24.99 2.90
C SER A 233 -7.86 26.27 3.34
N VAL A 234 -8.94 26.13 4.13
CA VAL A 234 -9.72 27.28 4.64
C VAL A 234 -8.85 28.10 5.60
N LEU A 235 -8.13 27.41 6.47
CA LEU A 235 -7.11 27.93 7.36
C LEU A 235 -6.11 26.81 7.68
N ALA A 236 -4.98 27.14 8.29
CA ALA A 236 -4.09 26.18 8.92
C ALA A 236 -3.86 26.51 10.39
N LEU A 237 -3.94 25.49 11.25
CA LEU A 237 -3.60 25.58 12.66
C LEU A 237 -2.09 25.37 12.83
N THR A 238 -1.48 26.20 13.66
CA THR A 238 -0.04 26.23 13.94
C THR A 238 0.21 26.67 15.39
N THR A 239 1.47 26.85 15.79
CA THR A 239 1.88 27.59 16.98
C THR A 239 2.50 28.95 16.61
N GLU A 240 2.64 29.88 17.56
CA GLU A 240 3.34 31.17 17.37
C GLU A 240 4.79 30.94 16.93
N GLU A 241 5.48 29.99 17.56
CA GLU A 241 6.88 29.63 17.22
C GLU A 241 7.04 29.22 15.75
N ILE A 242 6.17 28.32 15.26
CA ILE A 242 6.21 27.89 13.85
C ILE A 242 5.76 29.02 12.93
N LEU A 243 4.78 29.83 13.36
CA LEU A 243 4.24 30.93 12.56
C LEU A 243 5.33 31.96 12.22
N ASP A 244 6.26 32.23 13.13
CA ASP A 244 7.38 33.16 12.93
C ASP A 244 8.38 32.69 11.85
N GLU A 245 8.47 31.37 11.62
CA GLU A 245 9.36 30.78 10.61
C GLU A 245 8.71 30.63 9.23
N LEU A 246 7.38 30.69 9.18
CA LEU A 246 6.64 30.57 7.93
C LEU A 246 6.68 31.88 7.14
N PRO A 247 6.85 31.81 5.80
CA PRO A 247 6.88 33.01 4.97
C PRO A 247 5.52 33.71 5.05
N ALA A 248 5.53 35.03 5.21
CA ALA A 248 4.32 35.84 5.11
C ALA A 248 3.61 35.55 3.77
N GLY A 249 2.44 34.92 3.86
CA GLY A 249 1.70 34.41 2.72
C GLY A 249 0.23 34.83 2.73
N ARG A 250 -0.50 34.46 1.69
CA ARG A 250 -1.95 34.74 1.56
C ARG A 250 -2.84 33.68 2.25
N GLY A 251 -2.25 32.67 2.88
CA GLY A 251 -2.98 31.64 3.62
C GLY A 251 -3.37 32.14 5.00
N ARG A 252 -4.55 31.76 5.49
CA ARG A 252 -4.99 32.08 6.85
C ARG A 252 -4.33 31.11 7.83
N LEU A 253 -3.29 31.58 8.52
CA LEU A 253 -2.62 30.82 9.59
C LEU A 253 -3.20 31.25 10.94
N VAL A 254 -3.42 30.29 11.84
CA VAL A 254 -3.97 30.50 13.17
C VAL A 254 -3.09 29.79 14.18
N ALA A 255 -2.37 30.54 15.00
CA ALA A 255 -1.60 30.01 16.12
C ALA A 255 -2.55 29.65 17.27
N LEU A 256 -2.51 28.41 17.76
CA LEU A 256 -3.39 27.94 18.85
C LEU A 256 -3.03 28.57 20.20
N ASP A 257 -1.76 28.87 20.40
CA ASP A 257 -1.13 29.47 21.57
C ASP A 257 -1.11 31.01 21.55
N ASP A 258 -1.49 31.65 20.43
CA ASP A 258 -1.70 33.09 20.38
C ASP A 258 -2.73 33.53 21.44
N PRO A 259 -2.46 34.56 22.26
CA PRO A 259 -3.32 34.94 23.39
C PRO A 259 -4.79 35.18 23.02
N LEU A 260 -5.06 35.75 21.84
CA LEU A 260 -6.43 36.00 21.38
C LEU A 260 -7.13 34.68 21.01
N THR A 261 -6.45 33.84 20.24
CA THR A 261 -6.95 32.52 19.83
C THR A 261 -7.17 31.60 21.03
N ALA A 262 -6.19 31.53 21.94
CA ALA A 262 -6.30 30.77 23.19
C ALA A 262 -7.49 31.24 24.04
N THR A 263 -7.74 32.55 24.11
CA THR A 263 -8.92 33.10 24.81
C THR A 263 -10.23 32.69 24.14
N GLN A 264 -10.28 32.69 22.80
CA GLN A 264 -11.45 32.23 22.04
C GLN A 264 -11.73 30.74 22.26
N LEU A 265 -10.71 29.89 22.21
CA LEU A 265 -10.81 28.46 22.49
C LEU A 265 -11.24 28.18 23.94
N ALA A 266 -10.72 28.96 24.90
CA ALA A 266 -11.11 28.86 26.29
C ALA A 266 -12.57 29.26 26.54
N ALA A 267 -13.12 30.18 25.75
CA ALA A 267 -14.51 30.62 25.81
C ALA A 267 -15.48 29.73 25.01
N ALA A 268 -14.97 28.93 24.07
CA ALA A 268 -15.79 28.04 23.25
C ALA A 268 -16.43 26.91 24.09
N PRO A 269 -17.65 26.45 23.73
CA PRO A 269 -18.27 25.30 24.40
C PRO A 269 -17.36 24.08 24.37
N ALA A 270 -17.27 23.36 25.49
CA ALA A 270 -16.52 22.11 25.58
C ALA A 270 -17.30 20.89 25.03
N THR A 271 -18.52 21.10 24.54
CA THR A 271 -19.37 20.07 23.92
C THR A 271 -19.22 20.05 22.41
N SER A 272 -19.32 18.86 21.82
CA SER A 272 -19.32 18.65 20.37
C SER A 272 -20.31 19.58 19.65
N PRO A 273 -19.96 20.14 18.48
CA PRO A 273 -20.86 21.01 17.71
C PRO A 273 -22.04 20.27 17.07
N GLY A 274 -22.07 18.93 17.14
CA GLY A 274 -23.17 18.11 16.60
C GLY A 274 -23.22 18.09 15.08
N VAL A 275 -22.09 18.33 14.40
CA VAL A 275 -21.98 18.26 12.94
C VAL A 275 -22.01 16.79 12.51
N ALA A 276 -22.87 16.47 11.54
CA ALA A 276 -22.92 15.13 10.96
C ALA A 276 -21.67 14.88 10.09
N VAL A 277 -20.96 13.79 10.36
CA VAL A 277 -19.83 13.33 9.54
C VAL A 277 -20.32 12.25 8.59
N GLU A 278 -20.17 12.50 7.29
CA GLU A 278 -20.62 11.59 6.24
C GLU A 278 -19.55 10.53 5.94
N ARG A 279 -19.98 9.32 5.58
CA ARG A 279 -19.08 8.21 5.24
C ARG A 279 -18.18 8.53 4.04
N ASP A 280 -18.74 9.16 3.02
CA ASP A 280 -18.01 9.54 1.81
C ASP A 280 -17.32 10.91 1.94
N GLY A 281 -17.48 11.57 3.08
CA GLY A 281 -16.84 12.85 3.37
C GLY A 281 -15.34 12.72 3.59
N LEU A 282 -14.62 13.81 3.32
CA LEU A 282 -13.17 13.90 3.44
C LEU A 282 -12.68 13.77 4.91
N ALA A 283 -11.84 12.77 5.18
CA ALA A 283 -11.19 12.59 6.48
C ALA A 283 -9.82 13.26 6.54
N TYR A 284 -8.99 13.06 5.51
CA TYR A 284 -7.70 13.74 5.40
C TYR A 284 -7.17 13.79 3.97
N VAL A 285 -6.20 14.69 3.77
CA VAL A 285 -5.42 14.79 2.53
C VAL A 285 -3.94 14.66 2.86
N ILE A 286 -3.25 13.65 2.33
CA ILE A 286 -1.80 13.48 2.52
C ILE A 286 -1.08 13.65 1.17
N TYR A 287 -0.03 14.46 1.15
CA TYR A 287 0.73 14.72 -0.08
C TYR A 287 1.83 13.68 -0.30
N THR A 288 1.93 13.19 -1.53
CA THR A 288 3.00 12.30 -1.99
C THR A 288 3.90 13.01 -3.00
N SER A 289 5.13 12.54 -3.21
CA SER A 289 6.14 13.18 -4.07
C SER A 289 5.71 13.34 -5.54
N GLY A 290 4.80 12.49 -6.03
CA GLY A 290 4.27 12.51 -7.39
C GLY A 290 5.32 12.15 -8.46
N SER A 291 5.00 11.24 -9.38
CA SER A 291 5.92 10.82 -10.45
C SER A 291 6.32 11.95 -11.41
N THR A 292 5.56 13.05 -11.44
CA THR A 292 5.80 14.24 -12.27
C THR A 292 6.66 15.31 -11.58
N GLY A 293 7.17 15.03 -10.37
CA GLY A 293 7.95 15.97 -9.56
C GLY A 293 7.12 17.07 -8.88
N ARG A 294 5.80 17.08 -9.10
CA ARG A 294 4.85 17.95 -8.38
C ARG A 294 4.11 17.10 -7.35
N PRO A 295 4.16 17.47 -6.06
CA PRO A 295 3.43 16.75 -5.03
C PRO A 295 1.92 16.70 -5.31
N LYS A 296 1.28 15.59 -4.96
CA LYS A 296 -0.17 15.39 -5.15
C LYS A 296 -0.82 14.99 -3.84
N GLY A 297 -1.92 15.66 -3.48
CA GLY A 297 -2.76 15.28 -2.33
C GLY A 297 -3.60 14.05 -2.62
N VAL A 298 -3.49 13.03 -1.76
CA VAL A 298 -4.36 11.86 -1.75
C VAL A 298 -5.47 12.11 -0.74
N ALA A 299 -6.70 12.24 -1.22
CA ALA A 299 -7.89 12.41 -0.40
C ALA A 299 -8.40 11.05 0.09
N VAL A 300 -8.58 10.89 1.40
CA VAL A 300 -9.12 9.69 2.02
C VAL A 300 -10.44 10.03 2.70
N THR A 301 -11.45 9.19 2.50
CA THR A 301 -12.78 9.37 3.09
C THR A 301 -12.87 8.80 4.50
N HIS A 302 -13.83 9.26 5.29
CA HIS A 302 -14.10 8.70 6.61
C HIS A 302 -14.45 7.21 6.57
N GLY A 303 -15.16 6.75 5.53
CA GLY A 303 -15.49 5.35 5.31
C GLY A 303 -14.26 4.48 5.04
N GLY A 304 -13.35 4.95 4.19
CA GLY A 304 -12.08 4.27 3.93
C GLY A 304 -11.21 4.19 5.18
N LEU A 305 -11.14 5.29 5.93
CA LEU A 305 -10.42 5.35 7.20
C LEU A 305 -11.02 4.41 8.26
N ALA A 306 -12.35 4.41 8.42
CA ALA A 306 -13.03 3.53 9.37
C ALA A 306 -12.81 2.05 9.05
N ASN A 307 -12.86 1.67 7.77
CA ASN A 307 -12.52 0.32 7.32
C ASN A 307 -11.09 -0.06 7.72
N TYR A 308 -10.11 0.82 7.45
CA TYR A 308 -8.71 0.57 7.75
C TYR A 308 -8.44 0.45 9.25
N VAL A 309 -8.92 1.41 10.07
CA VAL A 309 -8.68 1.42 11.51
C VAL A 309 -9.36 0.25 12.21
N THR A 310 -10.56 -0.16 11.76
CA THR A 310 -11.23 -1.35 12.29
C THR A 310 -10.40 -2.60 12.02
N TRP A 311 -9.95 -2.79 10.78
CA TRP A 311 -9.07 -3.91 10.43
C TRP A 311 -7.77 -3.89 11.24
N ALA A 312 -7.14 -2.72 11.39
CA ALA A 312 -5.88 -2.58 12.12
C ALA A 312 -6.04 -2.90 13.60
N ALA A 313 -7.12 -2.44 14.22
CA ALA A 313 -7.44 -2.73 15.62
C ALA A 313 -7.63 -4.24 15.87
N ASP A 314 -8.27 -4.95 14.93
CA ASP A 314 -8.46 -6.40 15.00
C ASP A 314 -7.16 -7.17 14.76
N ALA A 315 -6.36 -6.74 13.77
CA ALA A 315 -5.14 -7.43 13.35
C ALA A 315 -3.98 -7.27 14.36
N TYR A 316 -3.81 -6.07 14.93
CA TYR A 316 -2.74 -5.78 15.88
C TYR A 316 -3.15 -6.05 17.33
N GLY A 317 -4.45 -6.08 17.61
CA GLY A 317 -4.99 -6.20 18.96
C GLY A 317 -4.87 -4.91 19.76
N LYS A 318 -5.68 -4.80 20.82
CA LYS A 318 -5.67 -3.68 21.76
C LYS A 318 -4.79 -4.02 22.96
N GLY A 319 -3.49 -3.76 22.83
CA GLY A 319 -2.58 -3.83 23.97
C GLY A 319 -2.90 -2.75 25.02
N THR A 320 -2.31 -2.86 26.21
CA THR A 320 -2.54 -1.91 27.31
C THR A 320 -1.56 -0.72 27.32
N GLY A 321 -0.62 -0.65 26.38
CA GLY A 321 0.53 0.27 26.40
C GLY A 321 0.48 1.45 25.44
N GLY A 322 -0.64 1.66 24.75
CA GLY A 322 -0.75 2.67 23.67
C GLY A 322 0.14 2.35 22.46
N ALA A 323 0.39 3.35 21.60
CA ALA A 323 1.32 3.23 20.48
C ALA A 323 2.25 4.46 20.40
N PRO A 324 3.56 4.27 20.15
CA PRO A 324 4.48 5.38 20.02
C PRO A 324 4.32 6.11 18.67
N LEU A 325 4.37 7.43 18.70
CA LEU A 325 4.37 8.27 17.51
C LEU A 325 5.78 8.80 17.23
N HIS A 326 6.49 8.17 16.29
CA HIS A 326 7.88 8.49 15.95
C HIS A 326 8.06 9.13 14.56
N SER A 327 7.12 8.91 13.65
CA SER A 327 7.16 9.48 12.29
C SER A 327 6.39 10.82 12.21
N SER A 328 6.63 11.58 11.14
CA SER A 328 5.86 12.78 10.85
C SER A 328 4.41 12.44 10.48
N LEU A 329 3.46 13.26 10.92
CA LEU A 329 2.04 13.14 10.54
C LEU A 329 1.79 13.37 9.05
N ALA A 330 2.75 13.97 8.33
CA ALA A 330 2.68 14.11 6.88
C ALA A 330 2.75 12.76 6.14
N PHE A 331 2.90 11.63 6.87
CA PHE A 331 2.82 10.27 6.34
C PHE A 331 1.65 9.50 6.95
N ASP A 332 0.96 8.75 6.09
CA ASP A 332 -0.19 7.91 6.42
C ASP A 332 0.16 6.74 7.36
N LEU A 333 1.42 6.32 7.41
CA LEU A 333 1.95 5.35 8.38
C LEU A 333 1.53 5.66 9.83
N THR A 334 1.42 6.95 10.18
CA THR A 334 1.08 7.40 11.53
C THR A 334 -0.39 7.19 11.90
N VAL A 335 -1.28 7.01 10.92
CA VAL A 335 -2.72 6.85 11.12
C VAL A 335 -3.02 5.72 12.11
N THR A 336 -2.35 4.57 11.97
CA THR A 336 -2.51 3.43 12.88
C THR A 336 -2.07 3.78 14.30
N SER A 337 -0.88 4.36 14.47
CA SER A 337 -0.34 4.69 15.80
C SER A 337 -1.14 5.78 16.51
N VAL A 338 -1.73 6.73 15.77
CA VAL A 338 -2.53 7.80 16.36
C VAL A 338 -3.93 7.32 16.73
N LEU A 339 -4.57 6.52 15.87
CA LEU A 339 -6.02 6.28 15.98
C LEU A 339 -6.39 4.95 16.63
N VAL A 340 -5.62 3.88 16.42
CA VAL A 340 -5.97 2.56 16.98
C VAL A 340 -5.98 2.54 18.52
N PRO A 341 -5.09 3.27 19.22
CA PRO A 341 -5.15 3.37 20.69
C PRO A 341 -6.30 4.21 21.26
N LEU A 342 -6.90 5.09 20.44
CA LEU A 342 -7.97 6.02 20.81
C LEU A 342 -9.38 5.42 20.58
#